data_AF-A0A8E0QLF3-F1
#
_entry.id   AF-A0A8E0QLF3-F1
#
_cell.length_a   1.000
_cell.length_b   1.000
_cell.length_c   1.000
_cell.angle_alpha   90.00
_cell.angle_beta   90.00
_cell.angle_gamma   90.00
#
_symmetry.space_group_name_H-M   'P 1'
#
loop_
_entity.id
_entity.type
_entity.pdbx_description
1 polymer ?
#
loop_
_entity_poly.entity_id
_entity_poly.type
_entity_poly.pdbx_seq_one_letter_code
_entity_poly.pdbx_strand_id
1 'polypeptide(L)'
;MVNHALFNPGKAHNVIATIPASVSDEVVVVGNHRNAWGPGAGDGNSGSAALNEVVRSFGVALRHGWRPYRTLVFASWEGEEFDQ
;
A
#
# COMPACT_ATOMS: atom_id res chain seq x y z
N MET A 1 -13.36 27.33 -25.51
CA MET A 1 -12.39 26.22 -25.60
C MET A 1 -13.05 25.02 -24.94
N VAL A 2 -13.19 23.88 -25.63
CA VAL A 2 -13.78 22.66 -25.07
C VAL A 2 -12.71 21.58 -25.06
N ASN A 3 -12.52 20.93 -23.91
CA ASN A 3 -11.60 19.80 -23.77
C ASN A 3 -12.36 18.50 -24.11
N HIS A 4 -11.74 17.67 -24.94
CA HIS A 4 -12.28 16.37 -25.37
C HIS A 4 -11.40 15.22 -24.85
N ALA A 5 -11.08 15.23 -23.55
CA ALA A 5 -10.34 14.14 -22.93
C ALA A 5 -11.13 12.83 -23.05
N LEU A 6 -10.46 11.76 -23.46
CA LEU A 6 -11.05 10.44 -23.59
C LEU A 6 -11.05 9.74 -22.24
N PHE A 7 -12.19 9.15 -21.86
CA PHE A 7 -12.28 8.23 -20.74
C PHE A 7 -12.02 6.80 -21.24
N ASN A 8 -10.97 6.16 -20.72
CA ASN A 8 -10.66 4.77 -21.04
C ASN A 8 -10.62 3.92 -19.75
N PRO A 9 -11.63 3.08 -19.49
CA PRO A 9 -11.68 2.28 -18.28
C PRO A 9 -10.59 1.20 -18.29
N GLY A 10 -9.82 1.12 -17.20
CA GLY A 10 -8.80 0.11 -16.95
C GLY A 10 -9.13 -0.73 -15.71
N LYS A 11 -8.30 -1.74 -15.45
CA LYS A 11 -8.33 -2.50 -14.18
C LYS A 11 -7.35 -1.89 -13.19
N ALA A 12 -7.77 -1.78 -11.94
CA ALA A 12 -6.90 -1.45 -10.80
C ALA A 12 -6.54 -2.72 -10.02
N HIS A 13 -5.32 -2.76 -9.48
CA HIS A 13 -4.75 -3.93 -8.80
C HIS A 13 -4.08 -3.53 -7.49
N ASN A 14 -4.81 -3.75 -6.40
CA ASN A 14 -4.29 -3.59 -5.04
C ASN A 14 -3.47 -4.82 -4.63
N VAL A 15 -2.35 -4.60 -3.94
CA VAL A 15 -1.56 -5.67 -3.32
C VAL A 15 -1.73 -5.58 -1.81
N ILE A 16 -2.26 -6.64 -1.20
CA ILE A 16 -2.58 -6.71 0.22
C ILE A 16 -1.76 -7.82 0.88
N ALA A 17 -1.03 -7.47 1.93
CA ALA A 17 -0.30 -8.42 2.76
C ALA A 17 -0.82 -8.35 4.21
N THR A 18 -0.94 -9.52 4.86
CA THR A 18 -1.49 -9.60 6.22
C THR A 18 -0.54 -10.37 7.13
N ILE A 19 -0.24 -9.79 8.29
CA ILE A 19 0.42 -10.48 9.41
C ILE A 19 -0.63 -10.67 10.51
N PRO A 20 -1.04 -11.92 10.81
CA PRO A 20 -2.08 -12.18 11.80
C PRO A 20 -1.61 -11.85 13.22
N ALA A 21 -2.55 -11.34 14.02
CA ALA A 21 -2.37 -11.08 15.45
C ALA A 21 -2.07 -12.35 16.25
N SER A 22 -1.44 -12.17 17.42
CA SER A 22 -1.35 -13.22 18.44
C SER A 22 -2.44 -13.18 19.50
N VAL A 23 -3.15 -12.05 19.67
CA VAL A 23 -4.11 -11.87 20.79
C VAL A 23 -5.42 -11.21 20.36
N SER A 24 -5.37 -10.04 19.74
CA SER A 24 -6.56 -9.23 19.43
C SER A 24 -7.09 -9.45 18.00
N ASP A 25 -8.39 -9.30 17.82
CA ASP A 25 -9.11 -9.27 16.54
C ASP A 25 -9.07 -7.90 15.83
N GLU A 26 -8.50 -6.87 16.47
CA GLU A 26 -8.35 -5.55 15.86
C GLU A 26 -7.28 -5.54 14.75
N VAL A 27 -7.45 -4.63 13.80
CA VAL A 27 -6.61 -4.50 12.61
C VAL A 27 -6.01 -3.11 12.53
N VAL A 28 -4.71 -3.04 12.25
CA VAL A 28 -4.02 -1.81 11.86
C VAL A 28 -3.70 -1.92 10.37
N VAL A 29 -4.24 -1.00 9.58
CA VAL A 29 -3.96 -0.91 8.14
C VAL A 29 -2.94 0.20 7.91
N VAL A 30 -1.86 -0.14 7.21
CA VAL A 30 -0.86 0.83 6.73
C VAL A 30 -0.80 0.71 5.22
N GLY A 31 -1.01 1.81 4.50
CA GLY A 31 -1.07 1.75 3.05
C GLY A 31 -0.49 2.99 2.37
N ASN A 32 -0.16 2.81 1.11
CA ASN A 32 0.34 3.84 0.21
C ASN A 32 -0.11 3.50 -1.22
N HIS A 33 -0.44 4.51 -2.02
CA HIS A 33 -0.75 4.32 -3.43
C HIS A 33 0.52 4.20 -4.27
N ARG A 34 0.51 3.32 -5.27
CA ARG A 34 1.70 3.00 -6.08
C ARG A 34 1.64 3.64 -7.46
N ASN A 35 0.44 3.94 -7.96
CA ASN A 35 0.29 4.60 -9.25
C ASN A 35 0.79 6.03 -9.18
N ALA A 36 1.08 6.60 -10.34
CA ALA A 36 1.56 7.97 -10.40
C ALA A 36 1.22 8.62 -11.73
N TRP A 37 0.95 9.93 -11.70
CA TRP A 37 1.10 10.76 -12.89
C TRP A 37 2.58 11.03 -13.16
N GLY A 38 3.10 10.51 -14.28
CA GLY A 38 4.50 10.68 -14.66
C GLY A 38 5.46 9.79 -13.85
N PRO A 39 6.69 10.24 -13.53
CA PRO A 39 7.70 9.39 -12.87
C PRO A 39 7.38 9.00 -11.42
N GLY A 40 6.48 9.73 -10.74
CA GLY A 40 6.02 9.38 -9.39
C GLY A 40 7.08 9.42 -8.28
N ALA A 41 8.22 10.09 -8.48
CA ALA A 41 9.31 10.05 -7.48
C ALA A 41 8.88 10.65 -6.13
N GLY A 42 8.13 11.77 -6.17
CA GLY A 42 7.56 12.40 -4.98
C GLY A 42 6.23 11.77 -4.59
N ASP A 43 5.27 11.76 -5.51
CA ASP A 43 3.92 11.23 -5.30
C ASP A 43 3.82 9.76 -5.75
N GLY A 44 3.40 8.89 -4.84
CA GLY A 44 3.35 7.43 -5.05
C GLY A 44 4.63 6.67 -4.68
N ASN A 45 5.74 6.85 -5.41
CA ASN A 45 6.91 5.97 -5.26
C ASN A 45 7.73 6.23 -3.98
N SER A 46 7.82 7.48 -3.50
CA SER A 46 8.53 7.77 -2.24
C SER A 46 7.86 7.05 -1.05
N GLY A 47 6.54 7.12 -0.97
CA GLY A 47 5.75 6.40 0.02
C GLY A 47 5.80 4.88 -0.19
N SER A 48 5.86 4.40 -1.44
CA SER A 48 6.02 2.97 -1.73
C SER A 48 7.37 2.45 -1.25
N ALA A 49 8.44 3.22 -1.42
CA ALA A 49 9.76 2.89 -0.90
C ALA A 49 9.75 2.79 0.62
N ALA A 50 9.13 3.75 1.31
CA ALA A 50 8.98 3.71 2.77
C ALA A 50 8.14 2.51 3.23
N LEU A 51 6.99 2.26 2.60
CA LEU A 51 6.12 1.12 2.92
C LEU A 51 6.85 -0.22 2.74
N ASN A 52 7.60 -0.39 1.65
CA ASN A 52 8.38 -1.58 1.38
C ASN A 52 9.44 -1.84 2.47
N GLU A 53 10.11 -0.78 2.94
CA GLU A 53 11.12 -0.89 4.00
C GLU A 53 10.50 -1.23 5.37
N VAL A 54 9.32 -0.69 5.66
CA VAL A 54 8.53 -1.06 6.84
C VAL A 54 8.15 -2.55 6.78
N VAL A 55 7.59 -3.01 5.66
CA VAL A 55 7.23 -4.43 5.45
C VAL A 55 8.45 -5.33 5.58
N ARG A 56 9.59 -4.94 4.98
CA ARG A 56 10.85 -5.68 5.09
C ARG A 56 11.29 -5.82 6.55
N SER A 57 11.20 -4.74 7.32
CA SER A 57 11.58 -4.71 8.74
C SER A 57 10.68 -5.60 9.60
N PHE A 58 9.36 -5.60 9.37
CA PHE A 58 8.47 -6.54 10.03
C PHE A 58 8.76 -8.00 9.64
N GLY A 59 9.12 -8.26 8.38
CA GLY A 59 9.58 -9.58 7.95
C GLY A 59 10.83 -10.06 8.70
N VAL A 60 11.77 -9.16 9.01
CA VAL A 60 12.92 -9.47 9.87
C VAL A 60 12.46 -9.80 11.29
N ALA A 61 11.61 -8.97 11.90
CA ALA A 61 11.11 -9.19 13.25
C ALA A 61 10.38 -10.55 13.39
N LEU A 62 9.55 -10.91 12.42
CA LEU A 62 8.86 -12.20 12.38
C LEU A 62 9.85 -13.39 12.37
N ARG A 63 10.94 -13.29 11.60
CA ARG A 63 11.98 -14.34 11.58
C ARG A 63 12.72 -14.47 12.92
N HIS A 64 12.71 -13.42 13.74
CA HIS A 64 13.25 -13.43 15.11
C HIS A 64 12.19 -13.81 16.17
N GLY A 65 11.00 -14.26 15.76
CA GLY A 65 9.98 -14.77 16.67
C GLY A 65 9.07 -13.70 17.28
N TRP A 66 9.23 -12.43 16.89
CA TRP A 66 8.27 -11.40 17.26
C TRP A 66 6.91 -11.69 16.61
N ARG A 67 5.81 -11.40 17.32
CA ARG A 67 4.45 -11.50 16.80
C ARG A 67 3.66 -10.25 17.22
N PRO A 68 2.83 -9.67 16.34
CA PRO A 68 2.09 -8.47 16.68
C PRO A 68 0.89 -8.80 17.59
N TYR A 69 0.56 -7.88 18.49
CA TYR A 69 -0.65 -7.99 19.33
C TYR A 69 -1.94 -7.87 18.51
N ARG A 70 -1.95 -7.04 17.45
CA ARG A 70 -3.05 -6.80 16.51
C ARG A 70 -2.68 -7.27 15.11
N THR A 71 -3.66 -7.49 14.25
CA THR A 71 -3.39 -7.89 12.85
C THR A 71 -2.84 -6.67 12.11
N LEU A 72 -1.74 -6.85 11.38
CA LEU A 72 -1.19 -5.80 10.51
C LEU A 72 -1.58 -6.10 9.08
N VAL A 73 -2.18 -5.12 8.39
CA VAL A 73 -2.46 -5.18 6.97
C VAL A 73 -1.65 -4.11 6.27
N PHE A 74 -0.85 -4.52 5.28
CA PHE A 74 -0.12 -3.62 4.40
C PHE A 74 -0.78 -3.58 3.04
N ALA A 75 -1.07 -2.38 2.54
CA ALA A 75 -1.76 -2.20 1.28
C ALA A 75 -1.00 -1.29 0.33
N SER A 76 -0.68 -1.80 -0.85
CA SER A 76 -0.24 -1.01 -2.00
C SER A 76 -1.46 -0.79 -2.89
N TRP A 77 -1.97 0.44 -2.88
CA TRP A 77 -3.17 0.83 -3.61
C TRP A 77 -2.85 1.21 -5.05
N GLU A 78 -3.83 1.01 -5.94
CA GLU A 78 -3.78 1.40 -7.35
C GLU A 78 -5.00 2.29 -7.65
N GLY A 79 -4.85 3.22 -8.59
CA GLY A 79 -5.95 4.09 -9.04
C GLY A 79 -6.10 5.42 -8.28
N GLU A 80 -5.29 5.69 -7.26
CA GLU A 80 -5.39 6.87 -6.38
C GLU A 80 -5.39 8.21 -7.15
N GLU A 81 -4.44 8.36 -8.07
CA GLU A 81 -4.32 9.50 -8.98
C GLU A 81 -5.56 9.79 -9.84
N PHE A 82 -6.49 8.85 -9.94
CA PHE A 82 -7.79 9.03 -10.58
C PHE A 82 -8.90 9.28 -9.54
N ASP A 83 -8.90 8.55 -8.43
CA ASP A 83 -9.81 8.70 -7.28
C ASP A 83 -9.28 7.93 -6.05
N GLN A 84 -9.61 8.37 -4.82
CA GLN A 84 -9.11 7.82 -3.54
C GLN A 84 -9.93 6.64 -3.00
#